data_AF-A0A2E4FLR4-F1
#
_entry.id   AF-A0A2E4FLR4-F1
#
_cell.length_a   1.000
_cell.length_b   1.000
_cell.length_c   1.000
_cell.angle_alpha   90.00
_cell.angle_beta   90.00
_cell.angle_gamma   90.00
#
_symmetry.space_group_name_H-M   'P 1'
#
loop_
_entity.id
_entity.type
_entity.pdbx_description
1 polymer ?
#
loop_
_entity_poly.entity_id
_entity_poly.type
_entity_poly.pdbx_seq_one_letter_code
_entity_poly.pdbx_strand_id
1 'polypeptide(L)' 'MGLYDDDELQQYVSEIGLRMAARSHRPDLPWSFAVVDSPAVNAFAIPGGYIYL' A
#
# COMPACT_ATOMS: atom_id res chain seq x y z
N MET A 1 -3.05 15.49 -4.64
CA MET A 1 -2.61 14.19 -4.10
C MET A 1 -2.47 13.25 -5.27
N GLY A 2 -1.24 12.92 -5.62
CA GLY A 2 -0.90 11.92 -6.63
C GLY A 2 -0.03 10.83 -5.99
N LEU A 3 0.42 9.87 -6.79
CA LEU A 3 1.46 8.94 -6.34
C LEU A 3 2.76 9.71 -6.07
N TYR A 4 3.48 9.29 -5.05
CA TYR A 4 4.84 9.74 -4.83
C TYR A 4 5.75 9.19 -5.93
N ASP A 5 6.51 10.06 -6.58
CA ASP A 5 7.31 9.79 -7.78
C ASP A 5 8.66 9.14 -7.41
N ASP A 6 8.60 7.94 -6.86
CA ASP A 6 9.77 7.12 -6.49
C ASP A 6 9.42 5.63 -6.62
N ASP A 7 9.80 5.03 -7.75
CA ASP A 7 9.51 3.63 -8.05
C ASP A 7 10.16 2.65 -7.06
N GLU A 8 11.34 2.96 -6.54
CA GLU A 8 12.05 2.12 -5.57
C GLU A 8 11.27 2.10 -4.24
N LEU A 9 10.78 3.27 -3.81
CA LEU A 9 9.94 3.38 -2.63
C LEU A 9 8.58 2.67 -2.82
N GLN A 10 7.93 2.84 -3.97
CA GLN A 10 6.67 2.14 -4.27
C GLN A 10 6.85 0.62 -4.21
N GLN A 11 7.94 0.11 -4.79
CA GLN A 11 8.27 -1.31 -4.76
C GLN A 11 8.56 -1.79 -3.33
N TYR A 12 9.39 -1.07 -2.58
CA TYR A 12 9.74 -1.42 -1.21
C TYR A 12 8.52 -1.56 -0.30
N VAL A 13 7.60 -0.59 -0.36
CA VAL A 13 6.36 -0.60 0.42
C VAL A 13 5.45 -1.74 -0.02
N SER A 14 5.32 -1.96 -1.34
CA SER A 14 4.52 -3.06 -1.89
C SER A 14 5.04 -4.43 -1.45
N GLU A 15 6.35 -4.66 -1.47
CA GLU A 15 6.96 -5.93 -1.03
C GLU A 15 6.73 -6.21 0.45
N ILE A 16 6.80 -5.19 1.31
CA ILE A 16 6.46 -5.32 2.73
C ILE A 16 4.97 -5.61 2.90
N GLY A 17 4.12 -4.82 2.23
CA GLY A 17 2.68 -4.95 2.28
C GLY A 17 2.19 -6.33 1.87
N LEU A 18 2.65 -6.84 0.73
CA LEU A 18 2.27 -8.15 0.20
C LEU A 18 2.73 -9.30 1.11
N ARG A 19 3.94 -9.22 1.69
CA ARG A 19 4.42 -10.22 2.66
C ARG A 19 3.55 -10.29 3.91
N MET A 20 3.05 -9.15 4.40
CA MET A 20 2.13 -9.09 5.53
C MET A 20 0.74 -9.60 5.13
N ALA A 21 0.23 -9.17 3.98
CA ALA A 21 -1.07 -9.55 3.46
C ALA A 21 -1.22 -11.06 3.28
N ALA A 22 -0.18 -11.73 2.80
CA ALA A 22 -0.13 -13.19 2.64
C ALA A 22 -0.31 -13.97 3.96
N ARG A 23 -0.08 -13.33 5.12
CA ARG A 23 -0.25 -13.92 6.46
C ARG A 23 -1.48 -13.36 7.18
N SER A 24 -2.26 -12.52 6.51
CA SER A 24 -3.46 -11.91 7.08
C SER A 24 -4.63 -12.89 7.06
N HIS A 25 -5.76 -12.47 7.64
CA HIS A 25 -7.00 -13.24 7.61
C HIS A 25 -7.69 -13.26 6.23
N ARG A 26 -7.24 -12.41 5.29
CA ARG A 26 -7.77 -12.26 3.92
C ARG A 26 -6.61 -12.32 2.92
N PRO A 27 -5.87 -13.44 2.83
CA PRO A 27 -4.71 -13.54 1.94
C PRO A 27 -5.10 -13.47 0.45
N ASP A 28 -6.34 -13.85 0.11
CA ASP A 28 -6.80 -13.94 -1.28
C ASP A 28 -7.36 -12.64 -1.87
N LEU A 29 -7.35 -11.54 -1.11
CA LEU A 29 -7.71 -10.24 -1.67
C LEU A 29 -6.60 -9.72 -2.60
N PRO A 30 -6.94 -8.97 -3.67
CA PRO A 30 -5.97 -8.38 -4.58
C PRO A 30 -5.34 -7.14 -3.93
N TRP A 31 -4.49 -7.36 -2.93
CA TRP A 31 -3.86 -6.29 -2.17
C TRP A 31 -2.98 -5.41 -3.05
N SER A 32 -3.14 -4.09 -2.91
CA SER A 32 -2.34 -3.08 -3.59
C SER A 32 -1.94 -2.01 -2.61
N PHE A 33 -0.71 -1.54 -2.71
CA PHE A 33 -0.12 -0.53 -1.84
C PHE A 33 0.37 0.63 -2.71
N ALA A 34 0.10 1.85 -2.27
CA ALA A 34 0.51 3.05 -2.97
C ALA A 34 0.96 4.11 -1.97
N VAL A 35 2.14 4.68 -2.21
CA VAL A 35 2.63 5.85 -1.49
C VAL A 35 2.08 7.10 -2.17
N VAL A 36 1.43 7.95 -1.39
CA VAL A 36 0.76 9.18 -1.83
C VAL A 36 1.61 10.37 -1.43
N ASP A 37 1.74 11.33 -2.34
CA ASP A 37 2.40 12.61 -2.06
C ASP A 37 1.50 13.48 -1.17
N SER A 38 1.69 13.34 0.14
CA SER A 38 0.98 14.06 1.20
C SER A 38 1.93 14.34 2.37
N PRO A 39 1.98 15.59 2.88
CA PRO A 39 2.81 15.93 4.04
C PRO A 39 2.22 15.43 5.38
N ALA A 40 0.96 14.95 5.37
CA ALA A 40 0.31 14.43 6.55
C ALA A 40 0.73 12.97 6.79
N VAL A 41 1.16 12.66 8.01
CA VAL A 41 1.39 11.28 8.44
C VAL A 41 0.03 10.58 8.58
N ASN A 42 -0.32 9.74 7.63
CA ASN A 42 -1.58 9.01 7.61
C ASN A 42 -1.44 7.71 6.80
N ALA A 43 -2.41 6.81 6.95
CA ALA A 43 -2.61 5.67 6.06
C ALA A 43 -4.06 5.23 6.13
N PHE A 44 -4.63 4.78 5.01
CA PHE A 44 -6.01 4.31 4.97
C PHE A 44 -6.22 3.15 4.00
N ALA A 45 -7.19 2.31 4.31
CA ALA A 45 -7.61 1.18 3.49
C ALA A 45 -8.99 1.47 2.89
N ILE A 46 -9.18 1.11 1.62
CA ILE A 46 -10.49 1.16 0.97
C ILE A 46 -10.94 -0.23 0.52
N PRO A 47 -12.25 -0.44 0.29
CA PRO A 47 -12.76 -1.72 -0.23
C PRO A 47 -12.02 -2.16 -1.49
N GLY A 48 -11.83 -3.47 -1.63
CA GLY A 48 -11.11 -4.06 -2.77
C GLY A 48 -9.62 -4.35 -2.50
N GLY A 49 -9.08 -3.98 -1.33
CA GLY A 49 -7.71 -4.34 -0.94
C GLY A 49 -6.66 -3.26 -1.24
N TYR A 50 -7.08 -2.02 -1.49
CA TYR A 50 -6.14 -0.91 -1.70
C TYR A 50 -5.78 -0.25 -0.37
N ILE A 51 -4.48 -0.07 -0.17
CA ILE A 51 -3.89 0.62 0.97
C ILE A 51 -3.11 1.82 0.43
N TYR A 52 -3.40 2.99 1.00
CA TYR A 52 -2.69 4.23 0.69
C TYR A 52 -1.96 4.71 1.93
N LEU A 53 -0.69 5.07 1.74
CA LEU A 53 0.18 5.63 2.77
C LEU A 53 0.63 7.02 2.34
#